data_AF-A0A1G0Y3Z0-F1
#
_entry.id   AF-A0A1G0Y3Z0-F1
#
_cell.length_a   1.000
_cell.length_b   1.000
_cell.length_c   1.000
_cell.angle_alpha   90.00
_cell.angle_beta   90.00
_cell.angle_gamma   90.00
#
_symmetry.space_group_name_H-M   'P 1'
#
loop_
_entity.id
_entity.type
_entity.pdbx_description
1 polymer ?
#
loop_
_entity_poly.entity_id
_entity_poly.type
_entity_poly.pdbx_seq_one_letter_code
_entity_poly.pdbx_strand_id
1 'polypeptide(L)'
;MEDKVIRTGLEDLSPAESADAKKWFEKHKDLLAARESHFSILELHELAEARKSWGEFWEMPKHLASCPVCLDCFETLLKGDTKVDEAVLVEMRKIHPLRMFSLTLRKFEPFKLAKLAAAVAIFAVAGWYAISYFSVPSVKILDGTLLMSDGRQMSSGSTVPDESELTAAQPTNAVFNDGSKILISKDSMISLLPSHFSNKTIQLSDGNIVCEITRQKSGRSFKVLTPAGEITVVGTKFSVDSRSSRNSDSSSKELKFIHPTQLGVKDDANPANNIDCVVTVKVEEGVVMVKNRHGSQNELMAGQTAVLRRGISVIDVFDGK
;
A
#
# COMPACT_ATOMS: atom_id res chain seq x y z
N MET A 1 -60.21 14.94 -5.48
CA MET A 1 -59.11 14.32 -6.26
C MET A 1 -58.00 15.34 -6.26
N GLU A 2 -57.01 15.14 -5.39
CA GLU A 2 -55.82 15.99 -5.30
C GLU A 2 -54.62 15.08 -5.57
N ASP A 3 -53.89 15.36 -6.64
CA ASP A 3 -52.68 14.64 -7.03
C ASP A 3 -51.52 15.04 -6.11
N LYS A 4 -51.07 14.09 -5.27
CA LYS A 4 -49.84 14.21 -4.50
C LYS A 4 -48.66 13.80 -5.38
N VAL A 5 -47.92 14.80 -5.87
CA VAL A 5 -46.63 14.63 -6.52
C VAL A 5 -45.60 14.18 -5.49
N ILE A 6 -45.11 12.95 -5.60
CA ILE A 6 -43.96 12.44 -4.84
C ILE A 6 -42.69 12.94 -5.54
N ARG A 7 -41.95 13.85 -4.90
CA ARG A 7 -40.62 14.29 -5.35
C ARG A 7 -39.59 13.24 -4.93
N THR A 8 -38.97 12.57 -5.89
CA THR A 8 -37.73 11.80 -5.69
C THR A 8 -36.56 12.77 -5.76
N GLY A 9 -36.09 13.24 -4.60
CA GLY A 9 -34.87 14.03 -4.50
C GLY A 9 -33.66 13.10 -4.57
N LEU A 10 -33.06 12.94 -5.76
CA LEU A 10 -31.66 12.53 -5.87
C LEU A 10 -30.83 13.76 -5.50
N GLU A 11 -30.45 13.88 -4.23
CA GLU A 11 -29.29 14.69 -3.85
C GLU A 11 -28.04 13.85 -4.13
N ASP A 12 -27.25 14.28 -5.11
CA ASP A 12 -26.00 13.64 -5.48
C ASP A 12 -25.00 13.76 -4.32
N LEU A 13 -24.73 12.63 -3.66
CA LEU A 13 -23.63 12.52 -2.69
C LEU A 13 -22.30 12.91 -3.33
N SER A 14 -21.40 13.47 -2.53
CA SER A 14 -20.06 13.77 -3.00
C SER A 14 -19.34 12.46 -3.41
N PRO A 15 -18.42 12.50 -4.39
CA PRO A 15 -17.66 11.32 -4.80
C PRO A 15 -16.90 10.62 -3.66
N ALA A 16 -16.60 11.34 -2.57
CA ALA A 16 -15.94 10.82 -1.38
C ALA A 16 -16.87 9.91 -0.55
N GLU A 17 -18.11 10.33 -0.32
CA GLU A 17 -19.11 9.56 0.45
C GLU A 17 -19.48 8.25 -0.26
N SER A 18 -19.56 8.29 -1.60
CA SER A 18 -19.76 7.09 -2.43
C SER A 18 -18.59 6.10 -2.35
N ALA A 19 -17.34 6.60 -2.23
CA ALA A 19 -16.15 5.76 -2.13
C ALA A 19 -16.04 5.05 -0.78
N ASP A 20 -16.39 5.74 0.31
CA ASP A 20 -16.37 5.17 1.66
C ASP A 20 -17.43 4.08 1.84
N ALA A 21 -18.63 4.28 1.30
CA ALA A 21 -19.67 3.26 1.27
C ALA A 21 -19.19 1.98 0.55
N LYS A 22 -18.62 2.13 -0.65
CA LYS A 22 -18.05 1.00 -1.43
C LYS A 22 -16.95 0.26 -0.66
N LYS A 23 -16.06 1.01 0.01
CA LYS A 23 -14.95 0.43 0.77
C LYS A 23 -15.43 -0.36 1.99
N TRP A 24 -16.48 0.12 2.66
CA TRP A 24 -17.10 -0.61 3.77
C TRP A 24 -17.82 -1.88 3.28
N PHE A 25 -18.56 -1.83 2.17
CA PHE A 25 -19.21 -3.01 1.60
C PHE A 25 -18.21 -4.09 1.19
N GLU A 26 -17.11 -3.73 0.53
CA GLU A 26 -16.06 -4.69 0.18
C GLU A 26 -15.36 -5.26 1.43
N LYS A 27 -15.15 -4.44 2.47
CA LYS A 27 -14.56 -4.90 3.75
C LYS A 27 -15.44 -5.93 4.47
N HIS A 28 -16.77 -5.81 4.38
CA HIS A 28 -17.72 -6.69 5.09
C HIS A 28 -18.42 -7.68 4.14
N LYS A 29 -17.94 -7.82 2.91
CA LYS A 29 -18.51 -8.70 1.88
C LYS A 29 -18.57 -10.16 2.33
N ASP A 30 -17.57 -10.62 3.07
CA ASP A 30 -17.53 -11.98 3.62
C ASP A 30 -18.57 -12.17 4.74
N LEU A 31 -18.88 -11.13 5.52
CA LEU A 31 -19.98 -11.15 6.49
C LEU A 31 -21.35 -11.17 5.79
N LEU A 32 -21.46 -10.53 4.63
CA LEU A 32 -22.67 -10.54 3.80
C LEU A 32 -22.84 -11.84 3.00
N ALA A 33 -21.75 -12.56 2.73
CA ALA A 33 -21.73 -13.78 1.92
C ALA A 33 -21.77 -15.09 2.74
N ALA A 34 -21.41 -15.06 4.03
CA ALA A 34 -21.27 -16.28 4.83
C ALA A 34 -22.39 -16.47 5.88
N ARG A 35 -23.17 -17.54 5.66
CA ARG A 35 -23.90 -18.42 6.60
C ARG A 35 -25.34 -18.12 7.01
N GLU A 36 -26.05 -19.23 7.17
CA GLU A 36 -27.37 -19.45 7.80
C GLU A 36 -27.39 -19.18 9.32
N SER A 37 -26.46 -18.37 9.83
CA SER A 37 -26.39 -17.97 11.23
C SER A 37 -26.86 -16.53 11.39
N HIS A 38 -27.75 -16.30 12.35
CA HIS A 38 -28.23 -14.98 12.72
C HIS A 38 -27.07 -13.99 13.01
N PHE A 39 -27.29 -12.70 12.76
CA PHE A 39 -26.35 -11.65 13.12
C PHE A 39 -26.21 -11.54 14.64
N SER A 40 -24.99 -11.32 15.10
CA SER A 40 -24.73 -10.95 16.50
C SER A 40 -25.29 -9.57 16.83
N ILE A 41 -25.53 -9.31 18.12
CA ILE A 41 -26.04 -8.00 18.59
C ILE A 41 -25.09 -6.86 18.19
N LEU A 42 -23.78 -7.08 18.24
CA LEU A 42 -22.79 -6.07 17.86
C LEU A 42 -22.88 -5.75 16.35
N GLU A 43 -22.99 -6.77 15.50
CA GLU A 43 -23.18 -6.57 14.05
C GLU A 43 -24.50 -5.85 13.75
N LEU A 44 -25.59 -6.17 14.47
CA LEU A 44 -26.86 -5.46 14.31
C LEU A 44 -26.77 -3.99 14.74
N HIS A 45 -25.98 -3.67 15.76
CA HIS A 45 -25.68 -2.29 16.15
C HIS A 45 -24.90 -1.56 15.05
N GLU A 46 -23.84 -2.16 14.52
CA GLU A 46 -23.05 -1.58 13.43
C GLU A 46 -23.91 -1.34 12.17
N LEU A 47 -24.79 -2.30 11.83
CA LEU A 47 -25.74 -2.15 10.73
C LEU A 47 -26.73 -1.02 11.00
N ALA A 48 -27.26 -0.89 12.22
CA ALA A 48 -28.22 0.15 12.58
C ALA A 48 -27.58 1.54 12.54
N GLU A 49 -26.33 1.67 13.00
CA GLU A 49 -25.55 2.91 12.87
C GLU A 49 -25.27 3.24 11.42
N ALA A 50 -24.85 2.27 10.60
CA ALA A 50 -24.61 2.46 9.18
C ALA A 50 -25.88 2.94 8.44
N ARG A 51 -27.05 2.36 8.76
CA ARG A 51 -28.33 2.81 8.22
C ARG A 51 -28.70 4.22 8.66
N LYS A 52 -28.45 4.59 9.93
CA LYS A 52 -28.67 5.97 10.42
C LYS A 52 -27.75 6.97 9.72
N SER A 53 -26.48 6.60 9.48
CA SER A 53 -25.51 7.51 8.86
C SER A 53 -25.72 7.68 7.36
N TRP A 54 -26.11 6.63 6.64
CA TRP A 54 -26.15 6.65 5.18
C TRP A 54 -27.55 6.85 4.59
N GLY A 55 -28.59 6.87 5.43
CA GLY A 55 -29.96 7.12 4.99
C GLY A 55 -30.36 6.18 3.85
N GLU A 56 -30.99 6.72 2.81
CA GLU A 56 -31.53 5.97 1.67
C GLU A 56 -30.50 5.16 0.87
N PHE A 57 -29.21 5.52 0.94
CA PHE A 57 -28.14 4.85 0.21
C PHE A 57 -27.65 3.54 0.86
N TRP A 58 -28.13 3.24 2.06
CA TRP A 58 -27.82 1.98 2.72
C TRP A 58 -28.66 0.84 2.12
N GLU A 59 -27.97 -0.17 1.58
CA GLU A 59 -28.60 -1.39 1.09
C GLU A 59 -28.74 -2.43 2.21
N MET A 60 -29.96 -2.93 2.40
CA MET A 60 -30.25 -3.92 3.44
C MET A 60 -29.63 -5.29 3.08
N PRO A 61 -28.84 -5.89 3.99
CA PRO A 61 -28.32 -7.25 3.79
C PRO A 61 -29.45 -8.27 3.54
N LYS A 62 -29.24 -9.19 2.59
CA LYS A 62 -30.25 -10.21 2.22
C LYS A 62 -30.74 -11.04 3.41
N HIS A 63 -29.84 -11.44 4.32
CA HIS A 63 -30.23 -12.18 5.51
C HIS A 63 -31.15 -11.36 6.42
N LEU A 64 -30.80 -10.09 6.66
CA LEU A 64 -31.60 -9.17 7.49
C LEU A 64 -33.01 -8.97 6.91
N ALA A 65 -33.11 -8.91 5.57
CA ALA A 65 -34.40 -8.83 4.89
C ALA A 65 -35.24 -10.12 4.99
N SER A 66 -34.59 -11.28 5.11
CA SER A 66 -35.24 -12.59 5.10
C SER A 66 -35.50 -13.19 6.49
N CYS A 67 -34.80 -12.71 7.52
CA CYS A 67 -34.78 -13.30 8.85
C CYS A 67 -35.58 -12.42 9.84
N PRO A 68 -36.79 -12.84 10.26
CA PRO A 68 -37.66 -12.01 11.10
C PRO A 68 -37.00 -11.59 12.42
N VAL A 69 -36.26 -12.51 13.05
CA VAL A 69 -35.59 -12.26 14.33
C VAL A 69 -34.53 -11.17 14.23
N CYS A 70 -33.70 -11.20 13.17
CA CYS A 70 -32.66 -10.19 12.99
C CYS A 70 -33.29 -8.84 12.61
N LEU A 71 -34.37 -8.85 11.82
CA LEU A 71 -35.07 -7.65 11.40
C LEU A 71 -35.72 -6.94 12.59
N ASP A 72 -36.44 -7.67 13.46
CA ASP A 72 -37.10 -7.10 14.64
C ASP A 72 -36.09 -6.44 15.60
N CYS A 73 -34.96 -7.11 15.85
CA CYS A 73 -33.87 -6.54 16.64
C CYS A 73 -33.30 -5.27 16.00
N PHE A 74 -33.04 -5.29 14.70
CA PHE A 74 -32.53 -4.14 13.96
C PHE A 74 -33.49 -2.95 13.98
N GLU A 75 -34.79 -3.17 13.77
CA GLU A 75 -35.80 -2.12 13.84
C GLU A 75 -35.90 -1.48 15.22
N THR A 76 -35.77 -2.30 16.28
CA THR A 76 -35.74 -1.83 17.67
C THR A 76 -34.53 -0.91 17.91
N LEU A 77 -33.35 -1.28 17.41
CA LEU A 77 -32.14 -0.46 17.48
C LEU A 77 -32.25 0.84 16.66
N LEU A 78 -32.93 0.79 15.51
CA LEU A 78 -33.16 1.98 14.68
C LEU A 78 -34.06 3.01 15.36
N LYS A 79 -35.13 2.57 16.03
CA LYS A 79 -36.06 3.45 16.76
C LYS A 79 -35.40 4.20 17.92
N GLY A 80 -34.20 3.81 18.33
CA GLY A 80 -33.44 4.48 19.39
C GLY A 80 -33.95 4.16 20.79
N ASP A 81 -34.85 3.18 20.91
CA ASP A 81 -35.26 2.65 22.20
C ASP A 81 -34.09 1.84 22.78
N THR A 82 -33.38 2.45 23.72
CA THR A 82 -32.23 1.84 24.42
C THR A 82 -32.61 0.63 25.28
N LYS A 83 -33.90 0.31 25.36
CA LYS A 83 -34.40 -0.90 25.99
C LYS A 83 -34.83 -1.87 24.90
N VAL A 84 -33.86 -2.63 24.38
CA VAL A 84 -34.20 -3.88 23.70
C VAL A 84 -34.97 -4.71 24.72
N ASP A 85 -36.21 -5.07 24.40
CA ASP A 85 -37.08 -5.83 25.31
C ASP A 85 -36.34 -7.08 25.78
N GLU A 86 -36.32 -7.31 27.10
CA GLU A 86 -35.62 -8.44 27.71
C GLU A 86 -36.12 -9.77 27.11
N ALA A 87 -37.38 -9.82 26.67
CA ALA A 87 -37.95 -10.95 25.94
C ALA A 87 -37.19 -11.24 24.64
N VAL A 88 -36.84 -10.21 23.87
CA VAL A 88 -36.10 -10.32 22.59
C VAL A 88 -34.65 -10.72 22.84
N LEU A 89 -34.01 -10.18 23.88
CA LEU A 89 -32.66 -10.58 24.29
C LEU A 89 -32.59 -12.02 24.80
N VAL A 90 -33.65 -12.50 25.46
CA VAL A 90 -33.79 -13.90 25.90
C VAL A 90 -33.97 -14.83 24.71
N GLU A 91 -34.76 -14.44 23.72
CA GLU A 91 -34.96 -15.21 22.49
C GLU A 91 -33.65 -15.31 21.68
N MET A 92 -32.93 -14.20 21.53
CA MET A 92 -31.60 -14.19 20.89
C MET A 92 -30.57 -15.06 21.65
N ARG A 93 -30.61 -15.08 22.99
CA ARG A 93 -29.75 -15.95 23.82
C ARG A 93 -30.05 -17.44 23.65
N LYS A 94 -31.26 -17.82 23.25
CA LYS A 94 -31.59 -19.23 22.93
C LYS A 94 -31.02 -19.65 21.57
N ILE A 95 -31.06 -18.74 20.59
CA ILE A 95 -30.66 -18.99 19.20
C ILE A 95 -29.14 -18.97 19.05
N HIS A 96 -28.47 -18.06 19.76
CA HIS A 96 -27.04 -18.10 19.96
C HIS A 96 -26.75 -18.48 21.41
N PRO A 97 -26.47 -19.76 21.72
CA PRO A 97 -25.76 -20.08 22.94
C PRO A 97 -24.39 -19.43 22.78
N LEU A 98 -24.28 -18.18 23.24
CA LEU A 98 -23.02 -17.48 23.32
C LEU A 98 -22.08 -18.49 23.98
N ARG A 99 -21.03 -18.91 23.26
CA ARG A 99 -19.76 -19.25 23.91
C ARG A 99 -19.30 -17.94 24.54
N MET A 100 -20.01 -17.49 25.58
CA MET A 100 -19.44 -16.63 26.58
C MET A 100 -18.26 -17.45 27.06
N PHE A 101 -17.07 -17.04 26.64
CA PHE A 101 -15.95 -17.09 27.55
C PHE A 101 -16.47 -16.44 28.82
N SER A 102 -16.93 -17.28 29.74
CA SER A 102 -17.29 -16.85 31.06
C SER A 102 -15.98 -16.39 31.68
N LEU A 103 -15.63 -15.14 31.45
CA LEU A 103 -14.92 -14.31 32.40
C LEU A 103 -15.88 -14.04 33.56
N THR A 104 -16.45 -15.12 34.13
CA THR A 104 -16.69 -15.14 35.55
C THR A 104 -15.35 -14.78 36.14
N LEU A 105 -15.27 -13.56 36.67
CA LEU A 105 -14.36 -13.11 37.71
C LEU A 105 -14.53 -14.08 38.90
N ARG A 106 -14.09 -15.32 38.68
CA ARG A 106 -13.75 -16.28 39.71
C ARG A 106 -12.74 -15.49 40.54
N LYS A 107 -13.02 -15.25 41.82
CA LYS A 107 -12.15 -14.54 42.76
C LYS A 107 -10.73 -15.09 42.59
N PHE A 108 -9.95 -14.46 41.72
CA PHE A 108 -8.57 -14.85 41.48
C PHE A 108 -7.84 -14.25 42.65
N GLU A 109 -7.34 -15.11 43.54
CA GLU A 109 -6.44 -14.68 44.60
C GLU A 109 -5.39 -13.73 44.00
N PRO A 110 -5.05 -12.63 44.69
CA PRO A 110 -4.17 -11.58 44.15
C PRO A 110 -2.84 -12.11 43.61
N PHE A 111 -2.37 -13.24 44.14
CA PHE A 111 -1.19 -13.95 43.64
C PHE A 111 -1.29 -14.47 42.20
N LYS A 112 -2.48 -14.85 41.71
CA LYS A 112 -2.67 -15.33 40.34
C LYS A 112 -2.71 -14.17 39.34
N LEU A 113 -3.24 -13.02 39.73
CA LEU A 113 -3.22 -11.81 38.91
C LEU A 113 -1.80 -11.26 38.75
N ALA A 114 -0.99 -11.27 39.83
CA ALA A 114 0.42 -10.86 39.76
C ALA A 114 1.24 -11.73 38.79
N LYS A 115 1.02 -13.06 38.80
CA LYS A 115 1.70 -13.98 37.87
C LYS A 115 1.29 -13.73 36.42
N LEU A 116 0.02 -13.43 36.17
CA LEU A 116 -0.47 -13.13 34.82
C LEU A 116 0.07 -11.80 34.31
N ALA A 117 0.09 -10.76 35.15
CA ALA A 117 0.70 -9.47 34.82
C ALA A 117 2.19 -9.59 34.53
N ALA A 118 2.93 -10.37 35.34
CA ALA A 118 4.35 -10.63 35.09
C ALA A 118 4.58 -11.39 33.77
N ALA A 119 3.75 -12.38 33.44
CA ALA A 119 3.84 -13.09 32.17
C ALA A 119 3.59 -12.16 30.97
N VAL A 120 2.55 -11.31 31.04
CA VAL A 120 2.26 -10.32 30.00
C VAL A 120 3.40 -9.31 29.86
N ALA A 121 3.99 -8.85 30.96
CA ALA A 121 5.14 -7.95 30.92
C ALA A 121 6.35 -8.62 30.26
N ILE A 122 6.64 -9.89 30.57
CA ILE A 122 7.71 -10.65 29.92
C ILE A 122 7.44 -10.80 28.42
N PHE A 123 6.22 -11.14 28.00
CA PHE A 123 5.88 -11.22 26.58
C PHE A 123 5.95 -9.87 25.87
N ALA A 124 5.56 -8.78 26.53
CA ALA A 124 5.66 -7.43 25.99
C ALA A 124 7.13 -7.02 25.81
N VAL A 125 7.99 -7.28 26.81
CA VAL A 125 9.43 -7.00 26.73
C VAL A 125 10.10 -7.88 25.68
N ALA A 126 9.79 -9.18 25.63
CA ALA A 126 10.31 -10.09 24.63
C ALA A 126 9.84 -9.71 23.21
N GLY A 127 8.58 -9.30 23.07
CA GLY A 127 8.01 -8.79 21.82
C GLY A 127 8.70 -7.50 21.38
N TRP A 128 8.93 -6.56 22.29
CA TRP A 128 9.69 -5.33 22.03
C TRP A 128 11.14 -5.63 21.62
N TYR A 129 11.81 -6.53 22.34
CA TYR A 129 13.16 -6.98 22.01
C TYR A 129 13.22 -7.63 20.64
N ALA A 130 12.26 -8.51 20.33
CA ALA A 130 12.14 -9.13 19.02
C ALA A 130 11.94 -8.08 17.92
N ILE A 131 11.03 -7.13 18.09
CA ILE A 131 10.81 -6.04 17.12
C ILE A 131 12.09 -5.21 16.91
N SER A 132 12.84 -4.92 17.97
CA SER A 132 14.12 -4.19 17.86
C SER A 132 15.23 -5.02 17.17
N TYR A 133 15.21 -6.35 17.33
CA TYR A 133 16.14 -7.29 16.70
C TYR A 133 15.76 -7.64 15.26
N PHE A 134 14.50 -7.53 14.88
CA PHE A 134 14.05 -7.60 13.49
C PHE A 134 14.29 -6.26 12.80
N SER A 135 15.55 -5.85 12.90
CA SER A 135 16.10 -4.55 12.62
C SER A 135 15.64 -4.00 11.28
N VAL A 136 15.18 -2.76 11.39
CA VAL A 136 15.23 -1.66 10.43
C VAL A 136 16.19 -1.96 9.25
N PRO A 137 15.72 -1.86 7.99
CA PRO A 137 16.50 -2.17 6.79
C PRO A 137 17.70 -1.25 6.64
N SER A 138 18.80 -1.58 7.31
CA SER A 138 20.00 -0.76 7.25
C SER A 138 20.82 -1.04 5.99
N VAL A 139 21.25 0.04 5.35
CA VAL A 139 22.14 0.03 4.19
C VAL A 139 23.53 0.43 4.66
N LYS A 140 24.53 -0.42 4.41
CA LYS A 140 25.93 -0.13 4.70
C LYS A 140 26.65 0.33 3.46
N ILE A 141 27.38 1.43 3.56
CA ILE A 141 28.24 1.92 2.49
C ILE A 141 29.53 1.08 2.52
N LEU A 142 29.82 0.35 1.44
CA LEU A 142 31.09 -0.37 1.31
C LEU A 142 32.20 0.54 0.79
N ASP A 143 31.88 1.32 -0.24
CA ASP A 143 32.82 2.23 -0.89
C ASP A 143 32.08 3.46 -1.43
N GLY A 144 32.77 4.60 -1.52
CA GLY A 144 32.24 5.87 -2.01
C GLY A 144 31.76 6.83 -0.92
N THR A 145 30.90 7.78 -1.31
CA THR A 145 30.46 8.88 -0.47
C THR A 145 29.05 9.30 -0.84
N LEU A 146 28.18 9.34 0.16
CA LEU A 146 26.83 9.90 0.07
C LEU A 146 26.76 11.22 0.86
N LEU A 147 26.09 12.21 0.30
CA LEU A 147 25.74 13.46 0.96
C LEU A 147 24.27 13.41 1.33
N MET A 148 23.96 13.62 2.61
CA MET A 148 22.59 13.78 3.08
C MET A 148 22.05 15.16 2.69
N SER A 149 20.73 15.32 2.66
CA SER A 149 20.07 16.60 2.38
C SER A 149 20.41 17.71 3.39
N ASP A 150 20.85 17.37 4.59
CA ASP A 150 21.35 18.33 5.60
C ASP A 150 22.84 18.71 5.44
N GLY A 151 23.49 18.22 4.38
CA GLY A 151 24.89 18.46 4.07
C GLY A 151 25.87 17.53 4.80
N ARG A 152 25.41 16.62 5.67
CA ARG A 152 26.29 15.63 6.30
C ARG A 152 26.80 14.63 5.26
N GLN A 153 28.10 14.38 5.30
CA GLN A 153 28.76 13.40 4.45
C GLN A 153 28.84 12.04 5.15
N MET A 154 28.43 10.99 4.45
CA MET A 154 28.53 9.61 4.88
C MET A 154 29.56 8.89 4.01
N SER A 155 30.59 8.34 4.66
CA SER A 155 31.68 7.61 4.02
C SER A 155 31.56 6.10 4.21
N SER A 156 32.42 5.34 3.54
CA SER A 156 32.58 3.89 3.66
C SER A 156 32.59 3.41 5.11
N GLY A 157 31.86 2.31 5.37
CA GLY A 157 31.64 1.74 6.70
C GLY A 157 30.44 2.32 7.45
N SER A 158 29.93 3.48 7.03
CA SER A 158 28.76 4.09 7.66
C SER A 158 27.47 3.34 7.34
N THR A 159 26.54 3.37 8.30
CA THR A 159 25.18 2.86 8.11
C THR A 159 24.26 4.02 7.80
N VAL A 160 23.57 3.94 6.67
CA VAL A 160 22.62 4.96 6.22
C VAL A 160 21.35 4.89 7.07
N PRO A 161 20.88 6.02 7.64
CA PRO A 161 19.61 6.05 8.35
C PRO A 161 18.45 5.83 7.38
N ASP A 162 17.39 5.19 7.86
CA ASP A 162 16.11 5.12 7.15
C ASP A 162 15.57 6.53 6.88
N GLU A 163 14.68 6.65 5.89
CA GLU A 163 14.01 7.92 5.53
C GLU A 163 14.95 9.05 5.11
N SER A 164 16.20 8.73 4.78
CA SER A 164 17.20 9.73 4.39
C SER A 164 17.21 9.93 2.89
N GLU A 165 17.22 11.19 2.46
CA GLU A 165 17.52 11.61 1.10
C GLU A 165 19.03 11.81 0.95
N LEU A 166 19.58 11.19 -0.09
CA LEU A 166 21.02 11.02 -0.29
C LEU A 166 21.38 11.37 -1.72
N THR A 167 22.47 12.10 -1.88
CA THR A 167 23.08 12.40 -3.18
C THR A 167 24.47 11.79 -3.22
N ALA A 168 24.75 10.98 -4.25
CA ALA A 168 26.06 10.34 -4.37
C ALA A 168 27.12 11.34 -4.88
N ALA A 169 28.06 11.76 -4.03
CA ALA A 169 29.15 12.65 -4.45
C ALA A 169 30.18 11.92 -5.34
N GLN A 170 30.25 10.60 -5.21
CA GLN A 170 31.10 9.69 -5.97
C GLN A 170 30.32 8.40 -6.25
N PRO A 171 30.72 7.58 -7.25
CA PRO A 171 30.17 6.25 -7.40
C PRO A 171 30.24 5.49 -6.08
N THR A 172 29.10 5.04 -5.58
CA THR A 172 28.99 4.50 -4.23
C THR A 172 28.42 3.09 -4.27
N ASN A 173 29.17 2.14 -3.68
CA ASN A 173 28.72 0.77 -3.49
C ASN A 173 28.07 0.63 -2.11
N ALA A 174 26.80 0.24 -2.09
CA ALA A 174 26.01 0.08 -0.89
C ALA A 174 25.46 -1.36 -0.82
N VAL A 175 25.42 -1.92 0.39
CA VAL A 175 24.93 -3.29 0.63
C VAL A 175 23.86 -3.29 1.71
N PHE A 176 22.76 -3.95 1.41
CA PHE A 176 21.68 -4.20 2.35
C PHE A 176 22.01 -5.38 3.25
N ASN A 177 21.33 -5.46 4.40
CA ASN A 177 21.45 -6.60 5.32
C ASN A 177 21.08 -7.98 4.75
N ASP A 178 20.39 -8.05 3.61
CA ASP A 178 20.10 -9.30 2.90
C ASP A 178 21.15 -9.69 1.86
N GLY A 179 22.25 -8.93 1.77
CA GLY A 179 23.33 -9.11 0.80
C GLY A 179 23.07 -8.50 -0.56
N SER A 180 21.89 -7.89 -0.81
CA SER A 180 21.63 -7.16 -2.05
C SER A 180 22.58 -5.97 -2.17
N LYS A 181 23.13 -5.76 -3.35
CA LYS A 181 24.10 -4.68 -3.61
C LYS A 181 23.50 -3.64 -4.56
N ILE A 182 23.83 -2.39 -4.33
CA ILE A 182 23.53 -1.29 -5.23
C ILE A 182 24.83 -0.54 -5.51
N LEU A 183 25.08 -0.28 -6.79
CA LEU A 183 26.04 0.73 -7.22
C LEU A 183 25.27 1.97 -7.64
N ILE A 184 25.47 3.06 -6.89
CA ILE A 184 24.84 4.35 -7.12
C ILE A 184 25.83 5.21 -7.91
N SER A 185 25.44 5.64 -9.10
CA SER A 185 26.29 6.50 -9.93
C SER A 185 26.46 7.88 -9.30
N LYS A 186 27.56 8.55 -9.63
CA LYS A 186 27.82 9.93 -9.22
C LYS A 186 26.62 10.84 -9.57
N ASP A 187 26.33 11.79 -8.69
CA ASP A 187 25.28 12.80 -8.80
C ASP A 187 23.85 12.21 -8.80
N SER A 188 23.70 10.91 -8.50
CA SER A 188 22.38 10.29 -8.38
C SER A 188 21.75 10.62 -7.02
N MET A 189 20.45 10.90 -7.04
CA MET A 189 19.64 11.24 -5.87
C MET A 189 18.72 10.07 -5.53
N ILE A 190 18.92 9.49 -4.35
CA ILE A 190 18.11 8.38 -3.85
C ILE A 190 17.52 8.70 -2.47
N SER A 191 16.43 8.04 -2.12
CA SER A 191 15.90 8.02 -0.76
C SER A 191 15.60 6.59 -0.35
N LEU A 192 15.94 6.23 0.89
CA LEU A 192 15.58 4.93 1.45
C LEU A 192 14.25 5.07 2.17
N LEU A 193 13.21 4.41 1.66
CA LEU A 193 11.88 4.47 2.28
C LEU A 193 11.71 3.37 3.32
N PRO A 194 11.08 3.68 4.46
CA PRO A 194 10.85 2.74 5.54
C PRO A 194 9.91 1.65 5.02
N SER A 195 10.28 0.40 5.29
CA SER A 195 9.41 -0.72 4.95
C SER A 195 8.81 -1.32 6.20
N HIS A 196 7.63 -0.85 6.58
CA HIS A 196 6.90 -1.40 7.73
C HIS A 196 6.54 -2.88 7.55
N PHE A 197 6.54 -3.41 6.31
CA PHE A 197 6.06 -4.76 6.00
C PHE A 197 6.95 -5.56 5.04
N SER A 198 8.29 -5.47 5.21
CA SER A 198 9.31 -6.36 4.62
C SER A 198 9.72 -6.14 3.15
N ASN A 199 9.10 -5.21 2.43
CA ASN A 199 9.48 -4.84 1.06
C ASN A 199 10.49 -3.69 1.04
N LYS A 200 11.77 -3.98 0.82
CA LYS A 200 12.79 -2.93 0.70
C LYS A 200 12.44 -2.01 -0.46
N THR A 201 12.37 -0.71 -0.19
CA THR A 201 11.96 0.28 -1.19
C THR A 201 13.02 1.37 -1.28
N ILE A 202 13.59 1.51 -2.47
CA ILE A 202 14.44 2.66 -2.83
C ILE A 202 13.60 3.59 -3.68
N GLN A 203 13.67 4.88 -3.41
CA GLN A 203 13.20 5.90 -4.33
C GLN A 203 14.40 6.47 -5.08
N LEU A 204 14.41 6.38 -6.41
CA LEU A 204 15.39 7.03 -7.28
C LEU A 204 14.72 8.26 -7.90
N SER A 205 15.16 9.44 -7.50
CA SER A 205 14.62 10.71 -8.02
C SER A 205 15.30 11.08 -9.35
N ASP A 206 16.63 10.99 -9.41
CA ASP A 206 17.44 11.36 -10.56
C ASP A 206 18.76 10.57 -10.57
N GLY A 207 19.34 10.37 -11.75
CA GLY A 207 20.60 9.65 -11.96
C GLY A 207 20.43 8.16 -12.23
N ASN A 208 21.49 7.40 -11.97
CA ASN A 208 21.58 5.99 -12.37
C ASN A 208 21.97 5.08 -11.20
N ILE A 209 21.30 3.94 -11.10
CA ILE A 209 21.65 2.87 -10.17
C ILE A 209 21.77 1.54 -10.91
N VAL A 210 22.72 0.72 -10.47
CA VAL A 210 22.84 -0.69 -10.85
C VAL A 210 22.57 -1.53 -9.61
N CYS A 211 21.64 -2.47 -9.72
CA CYS A 211 21.17 -3.29 -8.62
C CYS A 211 21.48 -4.76 -8.87
N GLU A 212 22.15 -5.40 -7.91
CA GLU A 212 22.35 -6.85 -7.83
C GLU A 212 21.55 -7.35 -6.62
N ILE A 213 20.30 -7.74 -6.85
CA ILE A 213 19.37 -8.05 -5.76
C ILE A 213 19.43 -9.54 -5.43
N THR A 214 19.67 -9.86 -4.16
CA THR A 214 19.58 -11.24 -3.66
C THR A 214 18.16 -11.76 -3.79
N ARG A 215 17.99 -13.05 -4.11
CA ARG A 215 16.66 -13.68 -4.18
C ARG A 215 15.88 -13.50 -2.88
N GLN A 216 14.73 -12.83 -2.98
CA GLN A 216 13.84 -12.60 -1.84
C GLN A 216 12.99 -13.84 -1.53
N LYS A 217 12.56 -13.98 -0.27
CA LYS A 217 11.60 -15.01 0.14
C LYS A 217 10.24 -14.78 -0.56
N SER A 218 9.48 -15.85 -0.78
CA SER A 218 8.14 -15.74 -1.36
C SER A 218 7.27 -14.72 -0.61
N GLY A 219 6.55 -13.88 -1.34
CA GLY A 219 5.75 -12.78 -0.79
C GLY A 219 6.53 -11.51 -0.43
N ARG A 220 7.86 -11.50 -0.57
CA ARG A 220 8.70 -10.30 -0.40
C ARG A 220 9.26 -9.86 -1.74
N SER A 221 9.28 -8.56 -1.96
CA SER A 221 9.81 -7.96 -3.19
C SER A 221 10.74 -6.80 -2.86
N PHE A 222 11.68 -6.56 -3.77
CA PHE A 222 12.48 -5.36 -3.78
C PHE A 222 11.84 -4.35 -4.74
N LYS A 223 11.67 -3.11 -4.31
CA LYS A 223 10.99 -2.07 -5.07
C LYS A 223 11.92 -0.89 -5.32
N VAL A 224 11.92 -0.41 -6.56
CA VAL A 224 12.52 0.88 -6.94
C VAL A 224 11.39 1.79 -7.42
N LEU A 225 11.14 2.86 -6.68
CA LEU A 225 10.21 3.91 -7.06
C LEU A 225 10.95 4.98 -7.85
N THR A 226 10.34 5.44 -8.93
CA THR A 226 10.88 6.49 -9.80
C THR A 226 9.78 7.52 -10.09
N PRO A 227 10.12 8.70 -10.64
CA PRO A 227 9.09 9.66 -11.03
C PRO A 227 8.16 9.16 -12.14
N ALA A 228 8.58 8.18 -12.95
CA ALA A 228 7.75 7.61 -14.03
C ALA A 228 6.94 6.36 -13.60
N GLY A 229 7.36 5.65 -12.55
CA GLY A 229 6.71 4.41 -12.15
C GLY A 229 7.40 3.64 -11.03
N GLU A 230 6.97 2.40 -10.84
CA GLU A 230 7.47 1.43 -9.87
C GLU A 230 8.10 0.24 -10.60
N ILE A 231 9.21 -0.24 -10.05
CA ILE A 231 9.96 -1.38 -10.56
C ILE A 231 10.01 -2.40 -9.42
N THR A 232 9.47 -3.60 -9.64
CA THR A 232 9.37 -4.67 -8.63
C THR A 232 10.17 -5.88 -9.07
N VAL A 233 10.98 -6.41 -8.15
CA VAL A 233 12.02 -7.39 -8.48
C VAL A 233 12.12 -8.49 -7.41
N VAL A 234 12.44 -9.71 -7.86
CA VAL A 234 12.66 -10.89 -7.00
C VAL A 234 13.95 -11.61 -7.39
N GLY A 235 15.10 -11.07 -6.96
CA GLY A 235 16.41 -11.72 -7.17
C GLY A 235 16.94 -11.59 -8.60
N THR A 236 17.52 -10.45 -8.96
CA THR A 236 17.73 -10.05 -10.36
C THR A 236 18.83 -9.00 -10.43
N LYS A 237 19.53 -8.95 -11.56
CA LYS A 237 20.51 -7.93 -11.87
C LYS A 237 19.96 -6.98 -12.94
N PHE A 238 19.85 -5.70 -12.62
CA PHE A 238 19.26 -4.71 -13.51
C PHE A 238 19.85 -3.32 -13.25
N SER A 239 19.69 -2.40 -14.20
CA SER A 239 20.02 -0.99 -14.02
C SER A 239 18.83 -0.10 -14.31
N VAL A 240 18.77 1.02 -13.60
CA VAL A 240 17.72 2.04 -13.74
C VAL A 240 18.40 3.39 -13.93
N ASP A 241 18.08 4.07 -15.01
CA ASP A 241 18.54 5.43 -15.32
C ASP A 241 17.31 6.35 -15.35
N SER A 242 17.20 7.25 -14.37
CA SER A 242 16.14 8.24 -14.25
C SER A 242 16.72 9.60 -14.60
N ARG A 243 16.16 10.25 -15.63
CA ARG A 243 16.57 11.59 -16.04
C ARG A 243 15.41 12.54 -15.91
N SER A 244 15.55 13.54 -15.05
CA SER A 244 14.59 14.63 -14.90
C SER A 244 15.07 15.88 -15.64
N SER A 245 14.20 16.51 -16.42
CA SER A 245 14.51 17.75 -17.16
C SER A 245 14.85 18.93 -16.25
N ARG A 246 14.55 18.86 -14.95
CA ARG A 246 14.79 19.98 -14.02
C ARG A 246 16.27 20.23 -13.70
N ASN A 247 17.13 19.24 -13.90
CA ASN A 247 18.58 19.32 -13.60
C ASN A 247 19.46 19.44 -14.84
N SER A 248 18.88 19.59 -16.05
CA SER A 248 19.66 19.83 -17.26
C SER A 248 20.12 21.29 -17.29
N ASP A 249 21.15 21.62 -16.54
CA ASP A 249 21.91 22.87 -16.68
C ASP A 249 22.45 22.96 -18.11
N SER A 250 21.71 23.67 -18.97
CA SER A 250 22.09 24.43 -20.18
C SER A 250 23.04 23.83 -21.24
N SER A 251 23.56 22.61 -21.11
CA SER A 251 24.60 22.09 -22.03
C SER A 251 24.36 20.66 -22.55
N SER A 252 23.34 19.95 -22.06
CA SER A 252 23.03 18.62 -22.57
C SER A 252 22.16 18.70 -23.81
N LYS A 253 22.82 18.48 -24.95
CA LYS A 253 22.31 17.97 -26.22
C LYS A 253 20.87 17.43 -26.07
N GLU A 254 19.91 18.26 -26.42
CA GLU A 254 18.47 18.00 -26.42
C GLU A 254 18.23 16.54 -26.87
N LEU A 255 17.81 15.69 -25.94
CA LEU A 255 17.48 14.29 -26.22
C LEU A 255 16.19 14.30 -27.06
N LYS A 256 16.32 14.57 -28.36
CA LYS A 256 15.27 14.38 -29.35
C LYS A 256 15.05 12.89 -29.53
N PHE A 257 14.32 12.29 -28.60
CA PHE A 257 13.75 10.97 -28.81
C PHE A 257 12.63 11.11 -29.83
N ILE A 258 12.94 10.76 -31.07
CA ILE A 258 11.94 10.63 -32.13
C ILE A 258 11.05 9.46 -31.75
N HIS A 259 9.82 9.75 -31.34
CA HIS A 259 8.83 8.72 -31.06
C HIS A 259 8.50 7.99 -32.38
N PRO A 260 8.54 6.64 -32.44
CA PRO A 260 8.19 5.91 -33.66
C PRO A 260 6.72 6.05 -34.11
N THR A 261 5.84 6.72 -33.35
CA THR A 261 4.46 7.04 -33.76
C THR A 261 4.36 8.26 -34.68
N GLN A 262 5.47 8.92 -35.03
CA GLN A 262 5.46 9.97 -36.06
C GLN A 262 5.25 9.47 -37.50
N LEU A 263 4.92 8.18 -37.69
CA LEU A 263 4.36 7.65 -38.93
C LEU A 263 2.82 7.62 -38.85
N GLY A 264 2.18 8.79 -38.90
CA GLY A 264 0.82 8.92 -39.43
C GLY A 264 -0.36 9.07 -38.48
N VAL A 265 -0.18 9.18 -37.16
CA VAL A 265 -1.29 9.47 -36.23
C VAL A 265 -1.29 10.96 -35.85
N LYS A 266 -2.26 11.71 -36.36
CA LYS A 266 -2.56 13.07 -35.90
C LYS A 266 -3.25 12.98 -34.54
N ASP A 267 -2.50 13.04 -33.45
CA ASP A 267 -3.04 13.33 -32.13
C ASP A 267 -3.05 14.85 -31.89
N ASP A 268 -4.22 15.47 -31.96
CA ASP A 268 -4.47 16.92 -31.83
C ASP A 268 -4.36 17.45 -30.37
N ALA A 269 -3.68 16.74 -29.47
CA ALA A 269 -3.45 17.20 -28.11
C ALA A 269 -1.99 16.91 -27.72
N ASN A 270 -1.07 17.75 -28.19
CA ASN A 270 0.37 17.55 -28.04
C ASN A 270 0.80 17.45 -26.55
N PRO A 271 1.01 16.25 -25.99
CA PRO A 271 1.44 16.07 -24.60
C PRO A 271 2.96 16.19 -24.45
N ALA A 272 3.68 16.46 -25.55
CA ALA A 272 5.13 16.47 -25.60
C ALA A 272 5.79 17.54 -24.72
N ASN A 273 5.04 18.58 -24.31
CA ASN A 273 5.57 19.65 -23.45
C ASN A 273 5.58 19.31 -21.95
N ASN A 274 5.18 18.10 -21.54
CA ASN A 274 5.09 17.72 -20.12
C ASN A 274 5.82 16.40 -19.79
N ILE A 275 6.73 15.96 -20.67
CA ILE A 275 7.59 14.80 -20.40
C ILE A 275 8.79 15.28 -19.59
N ASP A 276 8.54 15.57 -18.31
CA ASP A 276 9.57 16.07 -17.40
C ASP A 276 10.57 14.99 -16.95
N CYS A 277 10.25 13.71 -17.18
CA CYS A 277 11.08 12.60 -16.71
C CYS A 277 10.97 11.37 -17.62
N VAL A 278 12.15 10.81 -17.93
CA VAL A 278 12.31 9.54 -18.65
C VAL A 278 13.09 8.58 -17.77
N VAL A 279 12.58 7.37 -17.62
CA VAL A 279 13.21 6.30 -16.85
C VAL A 279 13.48 5.12 -17.77
N THR A 280 14.74 4.71 -17.86
CA THR A 280 15.16 3.53 -18.63
C THR A 280 15.51 2.42 -17.66
N VAL A 281 14.94 1.24 -17.86
CA VAL A 281 15.19 0.04 -17.06
C VAL A 281 15.81 -1.00 -17.97
N LYS A 282 17.02 -1.47 -17.66
CA LYS A 282 17.71 -2.54 -18.41
C LYS A 282 17.88 -3.76 -17.53
N VAL A 283 17.46 -4.92 -18.01
CA VAL A 283 17.57 -6.18 -17.26
C VAL A 283 18.75 -6.99 -17.78
N GLU A 284 19.72 -7.27 -16.91
CA GLU A 284 20.86 -8.12 -17.25
C GLU A 284 20.57 -9.59 -16.96
N GLU A 285 20.01 -9.90 -15.80
CA GLU A 285 19.73 -11.26 -15.36
C GLU A 285 18.43 -11.34 -14.56
N GLY A 286 17.57 -12.31 -14.85
CA GLY A 286 16.32 -12.55 -14.11
C GLY A 286 15.10 -11.89 -14.76
N VAL A 287 14.13 -11.50 -13.93
CA VAL A 287 12.85 -10.93 -14.36
C VAL A 287 12.53 -9.69 -13.53
N VAL A 288 12.14 -8.61 -14.21
CA VAL A 288 11.72 -7.34 -13.61
C VAL A 288 10.28 -7.03 -14.00
N MET A 289 9.45 -6.68 -13.02
CA MET A 289 8.12 -6.12 -13.29
C MET A 289 8.19 -4.61 -13.27
N VAL A 290 7.85 -3.96 -14.38
CA VAL A 290 7.74 -2.50 -14.44
C VAL A 290 6.29 -2.07 -14.50
N LYS A 291 5.91 -1.09 -13.68
CA LYS A 291 4.56 -0.54 -13.62
C LYS A 291 4.63 0.98 -13.71
N ASN A 292 3.91 1.59 -14.65
CA ASN A 292 3.83 3.05 -14.69
C ASN A 292 2.75 3.58 -13.73
N ARG A 293 2.70 4.91 -13.57
CA ARG A 293 1.71 5.57 -12.70
C ARG A 293 0.26 5.41 -13.16
N HIS A 294 0.04 5.06 -14.43
CA HIS A 294 -1.30 4.84 -15.01
C HIS A 294 -1.79 3.40 -14.81
N GLY A 295 -0.98 2.53 -14.19
CA GLY A 295 -1.34 1.15 -13.90
C GLY A 295 -0.95 0.14 -14.98
N SER A 296 -0.44 0.58 -16.13
CA SER A 296 0.13 -0.32 -17.13
C SER A 296 1.36 -1.01 -16.56
N GLN A 297 1.47 -2.31 -16.79
CA GLN A 297 2.55 -3.13 -16.30
C GLN A 297 3.12 -4.00 -17.43
N ASN A 298 4.43 -4.24 -17.40
CA ASN A 298 5.12 -5.15 -18.31
C ASN A 298 6.15 -5.98 -17.55
N GLU A 299 6.27 -7.23 -17.95
CA GLU A 299 7.32 -8.15 -17.51
C GLU A 299 8.52 -8.01 -18.44
N LEU A 300 9.70 -7.80 -17.87
CA LEU A 300 10.96 -7.70 -18.60
C LEU A 300 11.85 -8.89 -18.25
N MET A 301 12.32 -9.57 -19.27
CA MET A 301 13.29 -10.66 -19.16
C MET A 301 14.73 -10.13 -19.38
N ALA A 302 15.71 -10.96 -19.03
CA ALA A 302 17.12 -10.68 -19.31
C ALA A 302 17.36 -10.27 -20.77
N GLY A 303 18.17 -9.23 -20.97
CA GLY A 303 18.44 -8.63 -22.27
C GLY A 303 17.43 -7.57 -22.69
N GLN A 304 16.26 -7.46 -22.05
CA GLN A 304 15.26 -6.46 -22.41
C GLN A 304 15.49 -5.11 -21.74
N THR A 305 15.06 -4.06 -22.43
CA THR A 305 15.08 -2.68 -21.95
C THR A 305 13.66 -2.11 -22.03
N ALA A 306 13.19 -1.51 -20.94
CA ALA A 306 11.96 -0.71 -20.94
C ALA A 306 12.25 0.78 -20.79
N VAL A 307 11.43 1.59 -21.43
CA VAL A 307 11.42 3.05 -21.26
C VAL A 307 10.05 3.48 -20.75
N LEU A 308 10.05 4.06 -19.55
CA LEU A 308 8.90 4.67 -18.92
C LEU A 308 9.02 6.18 -19.04
N ARG A 309 7.91 6.85 -19.35
CA ARG A 309 7.85 8.31 -19.44
C ARG A 309 6.75 8.82 -18.54
N ARG A 310 7.05 9.86 -17.76
CA ARG A 310 6.04 10.46 -16.87
C ARG A 310 4.89 11.02 -17.71
N GLY A 311 3.65 10.69 -17.32
CA GLY A 311 2.43 11.14 -18.00
C GLY A 311 2.03 10.33 -19.23
N ILE A 312 2.79 9.30 -19.61
CA ILE A 312 2.46 8.41 -20.73
C ILE A 312 2.04 7.04 -20.17
N SER A 313 0.88 6.56 -20.62
CA SER A 313 0.31 5.27 -20.19
C SER A 313 0.96 4.06 -20.85
N VAL A 314 1.70 4.25 -21.94
CA VAL A 314 2.41 3.20 -22.65
C VAL A 314 3.83 3.03 -22.08
N ILE A 315 4.28 1.78 -21.97
CA ILE A 315 5.66 1.43 -21.63
C ILE A 315 6.27 0.83 -22.89
N ASP A 316 7.34 1.44 -23.40
CA ASP A 316 8.03 0.91 -24.57
C ASP A 316 9.02 -0.17 -24.12
N VAL A 317 8.99 -1.34 -24.74
CA VAL A 317 9.90 -2.46 -24.45
C VAL A 317 10.69 -2.79 -25.71
N PHE A 318 11.99 -2.97 -25.54
CA PHE A 318 12.94 -3.26 -26.59
C PHE A 318 13.79 -4.48 -26.22
N ASP A 319 14.04 -5.36 -27.18
CA ASP A 319 15.02 -6.42 -27.02
C ASP A 319 16.43 -5.83 -27.23
N GLY A 320 17.29 -5.97 -26.23
CA GLY A 320 18.70 -5.64 -26.31
C GLY A 320 19.40 -6.64 -27.23
N LYS A 321 20.08 -6.11 -28.25
CA LYS A 321 21.01 -6.89 -29.09
C LYS A 321 22.39 -6.91 -28.47
#